data_AF-A0A5N6D7Y1-F1
#
_entry.id   AF-A0A5N6D7Y1-F1
#
_cell.length_a   1.000
_cell.length_b   1.000
_cell.length_c   1.000
_cell.angle_alpha   90.00
_cell.angle_beta   90.00
_cell.angle_gamma   90.00
#
_symmetry.space_group_name_H-M   'P 1'
#
loop_
_entity.id
_entity.type
_entity.pdbx_description
1 polymer ?
#
loop_
_entity_poly.entity_id
_entity_poly.type
_entity_poly.pdbx_seq_one_letter_code
_entity_poly.pdbx_strand_id
1 'polypeptide(L)'
;MPQKISHASPLEDASGDALEGLLTDLSLTDARETGTVEKGSSAFNPFLALLPPAPVTGPIKNNTDGFNPFEPYLATSTGGRSPEQTIEKLTGDVIPQQLAGLQKPRRFKLDETDDLCIQGRWFQKKWDIPEEGFNNWRALLSGWVEFPAILLLNPSPWDHLPFDEMVDKSPTLSWLRETLGELQLQLDDVIILDTFPMLRDDLRDDTLSQMGPARRDELARESFALTRASLALIQPRVLVSCQCCRRPGNDRWGFFNNDELAEQLCSSVARAQSRQVRELHLSGYQMQVVQGMHPQYVMQREPAQEEVLVELFAQVFRPFGMWQSRRVAMQQTLCDAGAVLLGLVVLLQRQMKLYGKLCGQAGSGVEGPLAAEHVEELRKQLAGWEGGNKLKRKEG
;
A
#
# COMPACT_ATOMS: atom_id res chain seq x y z
N MET A 1 43.21 3.90 -41.15
CA MET A 1 43.22 3.40 -42.54
C MET A 1 42.40 2.11 -42.61
N PRO A 2 41.63 1.89 -43.69
CA PRO A 2 40.40 1.08 -43.67
C PRO A 2 40.40 -0.08 -44.69
N GLN A 3 39.52 -1.06 -44.50
CA GLN A 3 38.93 -1.91 -45.55
C GLN A 3 37.50 -2.21 -45.05
N LYS A 4 36.37 -1.67 -45.57
CA LYS A 4 35.84 -1.48 -46.94
C LYS A 4 35.75 -2.78 -47.75
N ILE A 5 34.57 -3.40 -47.71
CA ILE A 5 33.98 -4.11 -48.85
C ILE A 5 32.56 -3.58 -49.03
N SER A 6 32.27 -3.15 -50.26
CA SER A 6 31.02 -2.59 -50.77
C SER A 6 30.25 -3.64 -51.60
N HIS A 7 29.00 -3.26 -51.93
CA HIS A 7 28.08 -3.76 -52.98
C HIS A 7 27.11 -4.86 -52.53
N ALA A 8 25.80 -4.84 -52.85
CA ALA A 8 24.99 -3.96 -53.70
C ALA A 8 23.49 -4.07 -53.31
N SER A 9 22.70 -3.05 -53.66
CA SER A 9 21.24 -3.10 -53.74
C SER A 9 20.75 -4.07 -54.83
N PRO A 10 19.48 -4.48 -54.76
CA PRO A 10 18.53 -3.94 -55.76
C PRO A 10 17.17 -3.50 -55.18
N LEU A 11 16.53 -2.61 -55.94
CA LEU A 11 15.12 -2.20 -55.89
C LEU A 11 14.17 -3.42 -55.92
N GLU A 12 13.00 -3.32 -55.27
CA GLU A 12 11.68 -3.08 -55.91
C GLU A 12 10.52 -3.24 -54.91
N ASP A 13 9.38 -2.68 -55.30
CA ASP A 13 8.11 -2.44 -54.61
C ASP A 13 7.38 -3.68 -54.06
N ALA A 14 6.64 -3.48 -52.95
CA ALA A 14 5.29 -4.01 -52.67
C ALA A 14 4.86 -3.52 -51.26
N SER A 15 3.92 -2.58 -51.11
CA SER A 15 2.46 -2.79 -51.14
C SER A 15 2.00 -3.97 -50.28
N GLY A 16 1.38 -3.66 -49.13
CA GLY A 16 0.74 -4.65 -48.27
C GLY A 16 0.02 -4.01 -47.08
N ASP A 17 -1.17 -3.46 -47.35
CA ASP A 17 -2.19 -3.15 -46.34
C ASP A 17 -2.54 -4.44 -45.56
N ALA A 18 -2.50 -4.36 -44.23
CA ALA A 18 -3.06 -5.39 -43.35
C ALA A 18 -3.60 -4.75 -42.07
N LEU A 19 -4.81 -4.18 -42.15
CA LEU A 19 -5.65 -3.90 -40.98
C LEU A 19 -7.12 -3.73 -41.38
N GLU A 20 -7.63 -4.71 -42.14
CA GLU A 20 -9.06 -4.96 -42.30
C GLU A 20 -9.42 -6.21 -41.51
N GLY A 21 -10.14 -6.01 -40.41
CA GLY A 21 -10.64 -7.11 -39.61
C GLY A 21 -10.82 -6.71 -38.16
N LEU A 22 -11.71 -5.76 -37.87
CA LEU A 22 -12.27 -5.56 -36.51
C LEU A 22 -13.46 -4.58 -36.42
N LEU A 23 -14.17 -4.27 -37.52
CA LEU A 23 -15.29 -3.31 -37.48
C LEU A 23 -16.49 -3.70 -38.36
N THR A 24 -16.87 -4.97 -38.37
CA THR A 24 -18.17 -5.42 -38.86
C THR A 24 -18.88 -6.12 -37.72
N ASP A 25 -19.64 -5.37 -36.91
CA ASP A 25 -20.81 -5.92 -36.17
C ASP A 25 -21.60 -4.85 -35.38
N LEU A 26 -21.93 -3.73 -36.02
CA LEU A 26 -22.99 -2.83 -35.51
C LEU A 26 -23.84 -2.33 -36.67
N SER A 27 -24.70 -3.20 -37.20
CA SER A 27 -25.80 -2.81 -38.10
C SER A 27 -27.13 -2.98 -37.36
N LEU A 28 -27.79 -1.86 -37.11
CA LEU A 28 -29.12 -1.74 -36.51
C LEU A 28 -30.13 -1.45 -37.61
N THR A 29 -30.82 -2.47 -38.11
CA THR A 29 -32.19 -2.39 -38.65
C THR A 29 -32.71 -3.81 -38.88
N ASP A 30 -33.66 -4.28 -38.07
CA ASP A 30 -34.92 -4.82 -38.62
C ASP A 30 -35.99 -5.02 -37.54
N ALA A 31 -37.24 -4.80 -37.96
CA ALA A 31 -38.44 -4.84 -37.14
C ALA A 31 -39.32 -6.03 -37.52
N ARG A 32 -40.11 -6.50 -36.52
CA ARG A 32 -41.13 -7.59 -36.50
C ARG A 32 -40.53 -8.96 -36.20
N GLU A 33 -41.07 -9.78 -35.29
CA GLU A 33 -42.48 -10.01 -34.92
C GLU A 33 -42.62 -10.56 -33.48
N THR A 34 -43.79 -10.36 -32.90
CA THR A 34 -44.16 -10.59 -31.50
C THR A 34 -44.36 -12.06 -31.12
N GLY A 35 -43.83 -12.45 -29.94
CA GLY A 35 -44.22 -13.64 -29.20
C GLY A 35 -44.23 -13.36 -27.69
N THR A 36 -45.43 -13.37 -27.10
CA THR A 36 -45.71 -13.16 -25.66
C THR A 36 -45.26 -14.33 -24.79
N VAL A 37 -44.47 -14.06 -23.74
CA VAL A 37 -44.41 -14.86 -22.50
C VAL A 37 -44.27 -13.92 -21.29
N GLU A 38 -44.97 -14.27 -20.21
CA GLU A 38 -45.32 -13.45 -19.07
C GLU A 38 -44.18 -13.15 -18.07
N LYS A 39 -44.02 -11.85 -17.78
CA LYS A 39 -44.02 -11.18 -16.46
C LYS A 39 -43.40 -11.88 -15.23
N GLY A 40 -42.32 -11.26 -14.73
CA GLY A 40 -41.81 -11.46 -13.37
C GLY A 40 -40.62 -10.56 -13.02
N SER A 41 -40.76 -9.24 -13.15
CA SER A 41 -39.73 -8.26 -12.79
C SER A 41 -39.60 -8.11 -11.26
N SER A 42 -38.44 -8.47 -10.71
CA SER A 42 -37.95 -7.93 -9.42
C SER A 42 -36.66 -7.19 -9.70
N ALA A 43 -36.70 -5.87 -9.54
CA ALA A 43 -35.55 -5.00 -9.68
C ALA A 43 -34.54 -5.31 -8.56
N PHE A 44 -33.31 -5.63 -8.95
CA PHE A 44 -32.20 -5.84 -8.04
C PHE A 44 -31.88 -4.50 -7.35
N ASN A 45 -32.11 -4.40 -6.04
CA ASN A 45 -31.72 -3.25 -5.24
C ASN A 45 -30.41 -3.59 -4.49
N PRO A 46 -29.26 -2.99 -4.85
CA PRO A 46 -27.94 -3.36 -4.32
C PRO A 46 -27.70 -2.91 -2.87
N PHE A 47 -28.69 -2.30 -2.21
CA PHE A 47 -28.56 -1.74 -0.85
C PHE A 47 -29.18 -2.60 0.26
N LEU A 48 -29.69 -3.79 -0.04
CA LEU A 48 -30.24 -4.71 0.98
C LEU A 48 -29.19 -5.57 1.71
N ALA A 49 -27.92 -5.49 1.33
CA ALA A 49 -26.81 -6.18 2.00
C ALA A 49 -26.30 -5.49 3.29
N LEU A 50 -27.00 -4.45 3.76
CA LEU A 50 -26.60 -3.59 4.88
C LEU A 50 -27.34 -3.89 6.21
N LEU A 51 -27.92 -5.07 6.39
CA LEU A 51 -28.59 -5.44 7.64
C LEU A 51 -27.79 -6.51 8.43
N PRO A 52 -27.52 -6.28 9.73
CA PRO A 52 -26.78 -7.24 10.57
C PRO A 52 -27.71 -8.33 11.14
N PRO A 53 -27.22 -9.58 11.33
CA PRO A 53 -27.95 -10.60 12.09
C PRO A 53 -27.71 -10.48 13.61
N ALA A 54 -28.71 -10.93 14.37
CA ALA A 54 -28.79 -10.91 15.84
C ALA A 54 -27.91 -12.00 16.52
N PRO A 55 -27.54 -11.84 17.81
CA PRO A 55 -26.54 -12.67 18.47
C PRO A 55 -27.13 -13.96 19.07
N VAL A 56 -26.33 -15.03 19.09
CA VAL A 56 -26.62 -16.24 19.88
C VAL A 56 -25.46 -16.55 20.81
N THR A 57 -25.79 -16.60 22.09
CA THR A 57 -25.00 -17.01 23.28
C THR A 57 -24.59 -18.49 23.23
N GLY A 58 -23.36 -18.84 23.60
CA GLY A 58 -23.04 -19.36 24.94
C GLY A 58 -22.11 -20.59 24.90
N PRO A 59 -21.44 -20.97 26.02
CA PRO A 59 -20.02 -21.34 26.02
C PRO A 59 -19.75 -22.83 26.32
N ILE A 60 -18.52 -23.29 26.04
CA ILE A 60 -18.00 -24.55 26.60
C ILE A 60 -16.55 -24.34 27.10
N LYS A 61 -16.38 -24.49 28.42
CA LYS A 61 -15.10 -24.62 29.13
C LYS A 61 -14.46 -25.96 28.78
N ASN A 62 -13.14 -26.00 28.63
CA ASN A 62 -12.35 -27.17 29.01
C ASN A 62 -11.01 -26.72 29.62
N ASN A 63 -10.78 -27.16 30.86
CA ASN A 63 -9.52 -27.08 31.59
C ASN A 63 -8.58 -28.17 31.07
N THR A 64 -7.33 -27.82 30.80
CA THR A 64 -6.22 -28.77 30.91
C THR A 64 -4.99 -28.04 31.39
N ASP A 65 -4.58 -28.38 32.61
CA ASP A 65 -3.39 -27.91 33.30
C ASP A 65 -2.13 -28.36 32.54
N GLY A 66 -1.50 -27.39 31.87
CA GLY A 66 -0.16 -27.50 31.31
C GLY A 66 0.60 -26.24 31.71
N PHE A 67 1.75 -26.42 32.35
CA PHE A 67 2.58 -25.34 32.89
C PHE A 67 2.83 -24.24 31.84
N ASN A 68 2.19 -23.09 32.01
CA ASN A 68 2.29 -21.94 31.10
C ASN A 68 3.39 -21.00 31.61
N PRO A 69 4.52 -20.83 30.90
CA PRO A 69 5.58 -19.90 31.30
C PRO A 69 5.15 -18.42 31.19
N PHE A 70 3.87 -18.14 30.86
CA PHE A 70 3.23 -16.85 30.76
C PHE A 70 2.08 -16.60 31.78
N GLU A 71 1.92 -17.44 32.81
CA GLU A 71 0.93 -17.25 33.89
C GLU A 71 1.14 -15.99 34.78
N PRO A 72 2.39 -15.57 35.10
CA PRO A 72 2.63 -14.38 35.94
C PRO A 72 2.31 -13.02 35.28
N TYR A 73 1.91 -13.01 34.00
CA TYR A 73 1.86 -11.80 33.15
C TYR A 73 0.46 -11.15 33.10
N LEU A 74 -0.47 -11.64 33.92
CA LEU A 74 -1.82 -11.08 34.09
C LEU A 74 -1.88 -9.96 35.14
N ALA A 75 -0.78 -9.69 35.86
CA ALA A 75 -0.76 -8.68 36.92
C ALA A 75 -0.36 -7.29 36.41
N THR A 76 -1.37 -6.41 36.49
CA THR A 76 -1.40 -4.94 36.40
C THR A 76 -0.09 -4.17 36.58
N SER A 77 0.18 -3.25 35.64
CA SER A 77 1.10 -2.12 35.84
C SER A 77 0.33 -0.80 35.86
N THR A 78 0.33 -0.16 37.03
CA THR A 78 -0.12 1.22 37.28
C THR A 78 1.00 2.21 37.02
N GLY A 79 0.80 3.17 36.12
CA GLY A 79 1.69 4.33 35.95
C GLY A 79 1.24 5.26 34.82
N GLY A 80 0.92 6.52 35.16
CA GLY A 80 0.77 7.68 34.27
C GLY A 80 -0.28 7.59 33.16
N ARG A 81 -1.55 7.93 33.45
CA ARG A 81 -2.64 7.91 32.46
C ARG A 81 -2.52 9.06 31.46
N SER A 82 -2.02 8.79 30.25
CA SER A 82 -2.62 9.41 29.06
C SER A 82 -4.08 8.90 28.97
N PRO A 83 -5.03 9.68 28.40
CA PRO A 83 -6.38 9.19 28.23
C PRO A 83 -6.34 7.98 27.28
N GLU A 84 -6.43 6.78 27.84
CA GLU A 84 -6.52 5.55 27.05
C GLU A 84 -7.80 5.64 26.21
N GLN A 85 -7.62 5.71 24.89
CA GLN A 85 -8.70 5.69 23.92
C GLN A 85 -8.93 4.25 23.49
N THR A 86 -10.12 3.95 22.99
CA THR A 86 -10.41 2.65 22.39
C THR A 86 -10.31 2.75 20.87
N ILE A 87 -10.11 1.59 20.22
CA ILE A 87 -10.04 1.51 18.76
C ILE A 87 -11.32 2.04 18.08
N GLU A 88 -12.48 1.98 18.75
CA GLU A 88 -13.75 2.50 18.21
C GLU A 88 -13.70 4.02 18.00
N LYS A 89 -13.02 4.76 18.88
CA LYS A 89 -12.84 6.21 18.69
C LYS A 89 -11.89 6.50 17.54
N LEU A 90 -10.82 5.71 17.39
CA LEU A 90 -9.88 5.85 16.29
C LEU A 90 -10.59 5.61 14.94
N THR A 91 -11.41 4.56 14.85
CA THR A 91 -12.14 4.20 13.63
C THR A 91 -13.34 5.09 13.34
N GLY A 92 -13.96 5.67 14.38
CA GLY A 92 -15.08 6.60 14.26
C GLY A 92 -14.68 8.03 13.89
N ASP A 93 -13.55 8.51 14.40
CA ASP A 93 -13.18 9.93 14.30
C ASP A 93 -11.91 10.16 13.46
N VAL A 94 -10.79 9.54 13.85
CA VAL A 94 -9.46 9.87 13.32
C VAL A 94 -9.28 9.34 11.89
N ILE A 95 -9.57 8.06 11.66
CA ILE A 95 -9.40 7.43 10.35
C ILE A 95 -10.31 8.07 9.29
N PRO A 96 -11.62 8.32 9.53
CA PRO A 96 -12.47 8.98 8.55
C PRO A 96 -12.00 10.40 8.20
N GLN A 97 -11.56 11.19 9.18
CA GLN A 97 -11.00 12.52 8.93
C GLN A 97 -9.72 12.45 8.08
N GLN A 98 -8.85 11.48 8.36
CA GLN A 98 -7.64 11.25 7.58
C GLN A 98 -7.97 10.90 6.13
N LEU A 99 -8.87 9.94 5.90
CA LEU A 99 -9.31 9.54 4.56
C LEU A 99 -9.99 10.67 3.79
N ALA A 100 -10.81 11.50 4.46
CA ALA A 100 -11.45 12.66 3.83
C ALA A 100 -10.43 13.71 3.35
N GLY A 101 -9.29 13.83 4.03
CA GLY A 101 -8.18 14.69 3.65
C GLY A 101 -7.28 14.15 2.54
N LEU A 102 -7.40 12.87 2.17
CA LEU A 102 -6.55 12.23 1.15
C LEU A 102 -6.91 12.66 -0.27
N GLN A 103 -6.30 13.73 -0.77
CA GLN A 103 -6.42 14.12 -2.18
C GLN A 103 -5.23 13.62 -3.02
N LYS A 104 -4.01 13.81 -2.51
CA LYS A 104 -2.74 13.45 -3.16
C LYS A 104 -1.87 12.71 -2.14
N PRO A 105 -2.05 11.38 -1.98
CA PRO A 105 -1.24 10.62 -1.03
C PRO A 105 0.23 10.69 -1.45
N ARG A 106 1.13 10.71 -0.46
CA ARG A 106 2.56 10.76 -0.70
C ARG A 106 3.15 9.41 -0.36
N ARG A 107 3.90 8.87 -1.31
CA ARG A 107 4.68 7.67 -1.06
C ARG A 107 6.02 8.09 -0.48
N PHE A 108 6.33 7.59 0.70
CA PHE A 108 7.64 7.70 1.30
C PHE A 108 8.57 6.67 0.67
N LYS A 109 9.77 7.12 0.32
CA LYS A 109 10.92 6.30 -0.01
C LYS A 109 12.13 6.99 0.60
N LEU A 110 12.95 6.23 1.31
CA LEU A 110 14.15 6.76 1.95
C LEU A 110 15.22 7.08 0.90
N ASP A 111 15.47 8.37 0.68
CA ASP A 111 16.43 8.87 -0.31
C ASP A 111 17.87 8.67 0.20
N GLU A 112 18.83 8.56 -0.71
CA GLU A 112 20.25 8.40 -0.33
C GLU A 112 20.84 9.64 0.31
N THR A 113 20.25 10.81 0.06
CA THR A 113 20.65 12.09 0.63
C THR A 113 20.00 12.39 1.98
N ASP A 114 18.99 11.60 2.40
CA ASP A 114 18.34 11.76 3.69
C ASP A 114 19.30 11.45 4.84
N ASP A 115 19.33 12.31 5.87
CA ASP A 115 20.14 12.11 7.07
C ASP A 115 19.90 10.75 7.72
N LEU A 116 18.65 10.24 7.67
CA LEU A 116 18.30 8.92 8.17
C LEU A 116 19.01 7.80 7.39
N CYS A 117 19.11 7.92 6.06
CA CYS A 117 19.81 6.95 5.23
C CYS A 117 21.30 6.94 5.53
N ILE A 118 21.90 8.13 5.68
CA ILE A 118 23.30 8.30 6.06
C ILE A 118 23.58 7.70 7.44
N GLN A 119 22.71 7.94 8.43
CA GLN A 119 22.82 7.35 9.77
C GLN A 119 22.69 5.81 9.72
N GLY A 120 21.73 5.29 8.95
CA GLY A 120 21.56 3.85 8.76
C GLY A 120 22.79 3.22 8.11
N ARG A 121 23.40 3.86 7.11
CA ARG A 121 24.65 3.42 6.49
C ARG A 121 25.82 3.39 7.47
N TRP A 122 25.90 4.39 8.34
CA TRP A 122 26.95 4.42 9.36
C TRP A 122 26.76 3.29 10.37
N PHE A 123 25.52 3.07 10.83
CA PHE A 123 25.17 1.96 11.73
C PHE A 123 25.50 0.60 11.09
N GLN A 124 25.09 0.39 9.84
CA GLN A 124 25.39 -0.82 9.06
C GLN A 124 26.89 -1.11 9.05
N LYS A 125 27.72 -0.11 8.68
CA LYS A 125 29.17 -0.27 8.60
C LYS A 125 29.82 -0.52 9.95
N LYS A 126 29.34 0.15 11.00
CA LYS A 126 29.89 0.03 12.35
C LYS A 126 29.69 -1.38 12.92
N TRP A 127 28.53 -1.97 12.68
CA TRP A 127 28.12 -3.25 13.27
C TRP A 127 28.17 -4.43 12.30
N ASP A 128 28.87 -4.27 11.18
CA ASP A 128 29.09 -5.29 10.13
C ASP A 128 27.79 -5.96 9.65
N ILE A 129 26.78 -5.14 9.41
CA ILE A 129 25.46 -5.61 8.99
C ILE A 129 25.50 -5.91 7.48
N PRO A 130 24.98 -7.08 7.05
CA PRO A 130 24.88 -7.41 5.63
C PRO A 130 24.19 -6.31 4.83
N GLU A 131 24.66 -6.08 3.60
CA GLU A 131 24.09 -5.06 2.70
C GLU A 131 22.59 -5.26 2.48
N GLU A 132 22.15 -6.52 2.36
CA GLU A 132 20.73 -6.84 2.22
C GLU A 132 19.91 -6.46 3.46
N GLY A 133 20.46 -6.56 4.68
CA GLY A 133 19.74 -6.12 5.88
C GLY A 133 19.48 -4.61 5.88
N PHE A 134 20.43 -3.83 5.36
CA PHE A 134 20.23 -2.39 5.14
C PHE A 134 19.19 -2.10 4.04
N ASN A 135 19.25 -2.83 2.93
CA ASN A 135 18.30 -2.67 1.82
C ASN A 135 16.87 -3.06 2.23
N ASN A 136 16.72 -4.16 2.97
CA ASN A 136 15.44 -4.63 3.51
C ASN A 136 14.86 -3.63 4.49
N TRP A 137 15.67 -3.08 5.40
CA TRP A 137 15.25 -1.98 6.27
C TRP A 137 14.73 -0.78 5.47
N ARG A 138 15.43 -0.34 4.41
CA ARG A 138 14.97 0.75 3.53
C ARG A 138 13.67 0.40 2.79
N ALA A 139 13.55 -0.83 2.33
CA ALA A 139 12.37 -1.29 1.61
C ALA A 139 11.14 -1.32 2.52
N LEU A 140 11.26 -1.84 3.73
CA LEU A 140 10.19 -1.87 4.74
C LEU A 140 9.75 -0.47 5.19
N LEU A 141 10.67 0.51 5.21
CA LEU A 141 10.31 1.90 5.49
C LEU A 141 9.49 2.58 4.37
N SER A 142 9.41 1.99 3.17
CA SER A 142 8.66 2.58 2.06
C SER A 142 7.16 2.30 2.19
N GLY A 143 6.32 3.26 1.78
CA GLY A 143 4.86 3.11 1.84
C GLY A 143 4.13 4.44 1.77
N TRP A 144 2.82 4.44 1.95
CA TRP A 144 2.04 5.68 1.98
C TRP A 144 2.16 6.35 3.35
N VAL A 145 2.63 7.60 3.38
CA VAL A 145 2.82 8.37 4.63
C VAL A 145 1.50 8.51 5.39
N GLU A 146 0.41 8.67 4.65
CA GLU A 146 -0.90 8.86 5.23
C GLU A 146 -1.64 7.54 5.49
N PHE A 147 -0.98 6.38 5.40
CA PHE A 147 -1.56 5.12 5.85
C PHE A 147 -1.08 4.80 7.27
N PRO A 148 -1.78 3.94 8.02
CA PRO A 148 -1.26 3.45 9.29
C PRO A 148 0.08 2.75 9.07
N ALA A 149 1.04 2.97 9.95
CA ALA A 149 2.32 2.25 9.94
C ALA A 149 2.26 1.07 10.92
N ILE A 150 3.18 0.12 10.79
CA ILE A 150 3.34 -1.04 11.69
C ILE A 150 4.69 -0.93 12.39
N LEU A 151 4.72 -1.12 13.70
CA LEU A 151 5.96 -1.23 14.47
C LEU A 151 6.15 -2.67 14.95
N LEU A 152 7.15 -3.34 14.42
CA LEU A 152 7.64 -4.65 14.85
C LEU A 152 8.77 -4.49 15.87
N LEU A 153 9.24 -5.61 16.41
CA LEU A 153 10.29 -5.61 17.41
C LEU A 153 11.67 -5.42 16.77
N ASN A 154 12.05 -6.34 15.90
CA ASN A 154 13.38 -6.41 15.30
C ASN A 154 13.32 -7.25 14.00
N PRO A 155 14.33 -7.15 13.13
CA PRO A 155 14.34 -7.84 11.85
C PRO A 155 14.29 -9.36 11.99
N SER A 156 13.81 -9.96 10.91
CA SER A 156 13.72 -11.40 10.77
C SER A 156 15.11 -12.06 10.72
N PRO A 157 15.27 -13.32 11.16
CA PRO A 157 16.52 -14.06 10.96
C PRO A 157 16.97 -14.15 9.49
N TRP A 158 16.02 -14.01 8.55
CA TRP A 158 16.25 -14.05 7.11
C TRP A 158 16.52 -12.67 6.47
N ASP A 159 16.73 -11.63 7.27
CA ASP A 159 16.98 -10.25 6.80
C ASP A 159 18.27 -10.07 5.98
N HIS A 160 19.12 -11.10 5.93
CA HIS A 160 20.30 -11.15 5.06
C HIS A 160 19.99 -11.62 3.63
N LEU A 161 18.76 -12.02 3.33
CA LEU A 161 18.31 -12.48 2.01
C LEU A 161 17.71 -11.32 1.20
N PRO A 162 17.61 -11.45 -0.14
CA PRO A 162 16.86 -10.52 -0.96
C PRO A 162 15.41 -10.36 -0.46
N PHE A 163 14.85 -9.16 -0.63
CA PHE A 163 13.57 -8.76 -0.02
C PHE A 163 12.44 -9.78 -0.19
N ASP A 164 12.18 -10.22 -1.42
CA ASP A 164 11.08 -11.17 -1.68
C ASP A 164 11.29 -12.52 -0.98
N GLU A 165 12.54 -13.00 -0.95
CA GLU A 165 12.90 -14.25 -0.26
C GLU A 165 12.82 -14.10 1.27
N MET A 166 13.19 -12.94 1.81
CA MET A 166 13.01 -12.61 3.23
C MET A 166 11.52 -12.62 3.59
N VAL A 167 10.66 -12.00 2.78
CA VAL A 167 9.21 -11.95 3.02
C VAL A 167 8.61 -13.36 3.00
N ASP A 168 8.98 -14.19 2.03
CA ASP A 168 8.48 -15.57 1.91
C ASP A 168 8.91 -16.45 3.09
N LYS A 169 10.13 -16.29 3.58
CA LYS A 169 10.65 -17.11 4.68
C LYS A 169 10.25 -16.61 6.06
N SER A 170 9.97 -15.33 6.21
CA SER A 170 9.61 -14.70 7.47
C SER A 170 8.12 -14.94 7.78
N PRO A 171 7.77 -15.75 8.82
CA PRO A 171 6.37 -15.98 9.16
C PRO A 171 5.63 -14.67 9.41
N THR A 172 6.27 -13.72 10.10
CA THR A 172 5.69 -12.41 10.38
C THR A 172 5.40 -11.62 9.11
N LEU A 173 6.33 -11.56 8.15
CA LEU A 173 6.14 -10.76 6.93
C LEU A 173 5.19 -11.45 5.95
N SER A 174 5.21 -12.79 5.83
CA SER A 174 4.22 -13.50 5.01
C SER A 174 2.81 -13.32 5.58
N TRP A 175 2.64 -13.45 6.89
CA TRP A 175 1.36 -13.20 7.55
C TRP A 175 0.86 -11.77 7.32
N LEU A 176 1.76 -10.77 7.43
CA LEU A 176 1.42 -9.37 7.12
C LEU A 176 1.02 -9.19 5.66
N ARG A 177 1.76 -9.78 4.71
CA ARG A 177 1.46 -9.72 3.28
C ARG A 177 0.08 -10.32 2.97
N GLU A 178 -0.22 -11.49 3.53
CA GLU A 178 -1.50 -12.18 3.35
C GLU A 178 -2.65 -11.37 3.96
N THR A 179 -2.50 -10.96 5.23
CA THR A 179 -3.53 -10.18 5.96
C THR A 179 -3.79 -8.83 5.28
N LEU A 180 -2.76 -8.09 4.87
CA LEU A 180 -2.92 -6.83 4.15
C LEU A 180 -3.54 -7.06 2.76
N GLY A 181 -3.17 -8.15 2.08
CA GLY A 181 -3.73 -8.54 0.80
C GLY A 181 -5.25 -8.75 0.84
N GLU A 182 -5.76 -9.42 1.88
CA GLU A 182 -7.21 -9.55 2.12
C GLU A 182 -7.90 -8.20 2.34
N LEU A 183 -7.16 -7.21 2.83
CA LEU A 183 -7.63 -5.84 3.02
C LEU A 183 -7.41 -4.96 1.79
N GLN A 184 -6.98 -5.52 0.65
CA GLN A 184 -6.70 -4.82 -0.61
C GLN A 184 -5.53 -3.84 -0.52
N LEU A 185 -4.54 -4.16 0.32
CA LEU A 185 -3.28 -3.45 0.45
C LEU A 185 -2.14 -4.39 0.08
N GLN A 186 -1.08 -3.84 -0.52
CA GLN A 186 0.17 -4.56 -0.70
C GLN A 186 1.10 -4.27 0.48
N LEU A 187 2.09 -5.14 0.71
CA LEU A 187 3.06 -4.94 1.79
C LEU A 187 3.84 -3.62 1.61
N ASP A 188 4.12 -3.25 0.36
CA ASP A 188 4.83 -2.03 -0.02
C ASP A 188 3.97 -0.74 0.06
N ASP A 189 2.66 -0.87 0.29
CA ASP A 189 1.77 0.25 0.57
C ASP A 189 1.87 0.72 2.03
N VAL A 190 2.36 -0.14 2.92
CA VAL A 190 2.37 0.08 4.37
C VAL A 190 3.80 0.21 4.88
N ILE A 191 4.08 1.30 5.59
CA ILE A 191 5.38 1.51 6.24
C ILE A 191 5.49 0.55 7.42
N ILE A 192 6.53 -0.28 7.42
CA ILE A 192 6.88 -1.20 8.50
C ILE A 192 8.20 -0.75 9.13
N LEU A 193 8.16 -0.46 10.42
CA LEU A 193 9.31 -0.11 11.24
C LEU A 193 9.63 -1.25 12.18
N ASP A 194 10.91 -1.39 12.53
CA ASP A 194 11.31 -2.14 13.71
C ASP A 194 11.62 -1.17 14.85
N THR A 195 11.43 -1.65 16.08
CA THR A 195 11.96 -0.97 17.28
C THR A 195 13.48 -1.05 17.30
N PHE A 196 14.04 -2.12 16.73
CA PHE A 196 15.46 -2.37 16.61
C PHE A 196 15.86 -2.65 15.16
N PRO A 197 15.78 -1.65 14.27
CA PRO A 197 16.10 -1.83 12.87
C PRO A 197 17.52 -2.35 12.70
N MET A 198 17.68 -3.30 11.77
CA MET A 198 18.92 -4.00 11.44
C MET A 198 19.58 -4.77 12.61
N LEU A 199 18.99 -4.81 13.80
CA LEU A 199 19.51 -5.53 14.95
C LEU A 199 18.79 -6.86 15.13
N ARG A 200 19.34 -7.90 14.51
CA ARG A 200 18.87 -9.28 14.68
C ARG A 200 19.28 -9.87 16.04
N ASP A 201 18.59 -10.96 16.41
CA ASP A 201 18.84 -11.67 17.66
C ASP A 201 20.26 -12.26 17.75
N ASP A 202 20.77 -12.83 16.64
CA ASP A 202 22.12 -13.38 16.54
C ASP A 202 23.19 -12.29 16.73
N LEU A 203 23.07 -11.16 16.04
CA LEU A 203 24.00 -10.03 16.15
C LEU A 203 24.05 -9.49 17.59
N ARG A 204 22.89 -9.39 18.25
CA ARG A 204 22.82 -8.99 19.66
C ARG A 204 23.57 -9.99 20.55
N ASP A 205 23.29 -11.27 20.40
CA ASP A 205 23.81 -12.33 21.28
C ASP A 205 25.32 -12.53 21.06
N ASP A 206 25.79 -12.41 19.82
CA ASP A 206 27.20 -12.40 19.46
C ASP A 206 27.91 -11.17 20.04
N THR A 207 27.33 -9.98 19.92
CA THR A 207 27.88 -8.76 20.52
C THR A 207 27.98 -8.89 22.04
N LEU A 208 26.96 -9.46 22.69
CA LEU A 208 26.98 -9.70 24.13
C LEU A 208 28.09 -10.69 24.54
N SER A 209 28.21 -11.81 23.83
CA SER A 209 29.17 -12.87 24.16
C SER A 209 30.61 -12.50 23.84
N GLN A 210 30.86 -11.77 22.74
CA GLN A 210 32.21 -11.44 22.26
C GLN A 210 32.70 -10.08 22.79
N MET A 211 31.80 -9.11 22.96
CA MET A 211 32.15 -7.71 23.27
C MET A 211 31.58 -7.21 24.61
N GLY A 212 30.74 -8.01 25.27
CA GLY A 212 30.20 -7.74 26.59
C GLY A 212 28.96 -6.83 26.63
N PRO A 213 28.36 -6.65 27.82
CA PRO A 213 27.07 -5.97 27.98
C PRO A 213 27.06 -4.52 27.50
N ALA A 214 28.13 -3.76 27.77
CA ALA A 214 28.20 -2.35 27.41
C ALA A 214 28.12 -2.13 25.88
N ARG A 215 28.74 -3.00 25.09
CA ARG A 215 28.70 -2.93 23.62
C ARG A 215 27.36 -3.35 23.06
N ARG A 216 26.74 -4.39 23.65
CA ARG A 216 25.37 -4.77 23.30
C ARG A 216 24.38 -3.64 23.59
N ASP A 217 24.53 -2.93 24.69
CA ASP A 217 23.66 -1.79 25.03
C ASP A 217 23.90 -0.58 24.11
N GLU A 218 25.14 -0.34 23.70
CA GLU A 218 25.47 0.66 22.67
C GLU A 218 24.79 0.34 21.34
N LEU A 219 24.91 -0.90 20.87
CA LEU A 219 24.27 -1.41 19.66
C LEU A 219 22.75 -1.21 19.70
N ALA A 220 22.11 -1.62 20.79
CA ALA A 220 20.67 -1.50 20.96
C ALA A 220 20.20 -0.03 21.01
N ARG A 221 20.97 0.84 21.68
CA ARG A 221 20.67 2.29 21.75
C ARG A 221 20.79 2.96 20.38
N GLU A 222 21.84 2.64 19.63
CA GLU A 222 22.04 3.19 18.28
C GLU A 222 20.99 2.69 17.29
N SER A 223 20.61 1.41 17.38
CA SER A 223 19.50 0.86 16.59
C SER A 223 18.18 1.58 16.91
N PHE A 224 17.85 1.76 18.20
CA PHE A 224 16.64 2.49 18.60
C PHE A 224 16.66 3.98 18.21
N ALA A 225 17.85 4.59 18.15
CA ALA A 225 18.00 5.96 17.66
C ALA A 225 17.57 6.07 16.17
N LEU A 226 17.79 5.04 15.36
CA LEU A 226 17.27 4.99 13.99
C LEU A 226 15.73 4.95 13.99
N THR A 227 15.08 4.18 14.87
CA THR A 227 13.61 4.18 15.00
C THR A 227 13.07 5.57 15.37
N ARG A 228 13.73 6.25 16.32
CA ARG A 228 13.39 7.64 16.68
C ARG A 228 13.47 8.58 15.48
N ALA A 229 14.56 8.48 14.72
CA ALA A 229 14.77 9.29 13.52
C ALA A 229 13.75 8.96 12.42
N SER A 230 13.43 7.68 12.19
CA SER A 230 12.38 7.25 11.26
C SER A 230 11.01 7.82 11.62
N LEU A 231 10.62 7.74 12.90
CA LEU A 231 9.33 8.30 13.36
C LEU A 231 9.29 9.82 13.19
N ALA A 232 10.38 10.52 13.52
CA ALA A 232 10.46 11.97 13.36
C ALA A 232 10.39 12.42 11.89
N LEU A 233 10.95 11.64 10.97
CA LEU A 233 10.96 11.91 9.53
C LEU A 233 9.60 11.59 8.87
N ILE A 234 9.04 10.42 9.17
CA ILE A 234 7.83 9.90 8.52
C ILE A 234 6.57 10.54 9.11
N GLN A 235 6.57 10.77 10.43
CA GLN A 235 5.45 11.33 11.20
C GLN A 235 4.12 10.59 10.99
N PRO A 236 4.06 9.26 11.21
CA PRO A 236 2.83 8.51 11.02
C PRO A 236 1.76 8.96 12.01
N ARG A 237 0.53 9.15 11.52
CA ARG A 237 -0.62 9.54 12.38
C ARG A 237 -1.16 8.37 13.19
N VAL A 238 -1.10 7.16 12.63
CA VAL A 238 -1.54 5.93 13.26
C VAL A 238 -0.41 4.91 13.15
N LEU A 239 -0.09 4.26 14.27
CA LEU A 239 0.94 3.23 14.37
C LEU A 239 0.35 2.00 15.08
N VAL A 240 0.36 0.85 14.42
CA VAL A 240 0.04 -0.43 15.06
C VAL A 240 1.31 -1.00 15.66
N SER A 241 1.42 -0.97 16.98
CA SER A 241 2.58 -1.51 17.69
C SER A 241 2.41 -2.99 17.99
N CYS A 242 3.21 -3.82 17.34
CA CYS A 242 3.29 -5.26 17.51
C CYS A 242 4.55 -5.69 18.28
N GLN A 243 5.25 -4.74 18.93
CA GLN A 243 6.43 -5.05 19.73
C GLN A 243 6.07 -5.39 21.20
N CYS A 244 5.90 -6.69 21.47
CA CYS A 244 5.68 -7.22 22.83
C CYS A 244 7.00 -7.32 23.64
N CYS A 245 7.78 -6.24 23.71
CA CYS A 245 9.13 -6.25 24.30
C CYS A 245 9.18 -6.26 25.84
N ARG A 246 8.09 -5.85 26.53
CA ARG A 246 8.10 -5.71 28.00
C ARG A 246 7.75 -7.00 28.74
N ARG A 247 8.73 -7.51 29.49
CA ARG A 247 8.52 -8.18 30.79
C ARG A 247 9.30 -7.38 31.84
N PRO A 248 8.79 -7.18 33.06
CA PRO A 248 9.63 -6.80 34.19
C PRO A 248 10.79 -7.80 34.33
N GLY A 249 12.04 -7.32 34.31
CA GLY A 249 13.23 -8.17 34.43
C GLY A 249 13.73 -8.85 33.15
N ASN A 250 13.19 -8.52 31.97
CA ASN A 250 13.75 -9.00 30.70
C ASN A 250 14.88 -8.07 30.22
N ASP A 251 16.10 -8.35 30.67
CA ASP A 251 17.31 -7.62 30.29
C ASP A 251 17.76 -7.87 28.84
N ARG A 252 17.00 -8.65 28.07
CA ARG A 252 17.30 -9.04 26.68
C ARG A 252 17.66 -7.85 25.81
N TRP A 253 17.04 -6.70 26.05
CA TRP A 253 17.33 -5.48 25.31
C TRP A 253 18.00 -4.39 26.17
N GLY A 254 18.14 -4.56 27.50
CA GLY A 254 18.97 -3.77 28.42
C GLY A 254 18.60 -2.30 28.68
N PHE A 255 18.20 -1.54 27.65
CA PHE A 255 18.03 -0.08 27.77
C PHE A 255 16.57 0.37 27.94
N PHE A 256 15.57 -0.51 27.82
CA PHE A 256 14.14 -0.15 27.92
C PHE A 256 13.72 0.41 29.28
N ASN A 257 14.53 0.24 30.33
CA ASN A 257 14.10 0.56 31.68
C ASN A 257 14.06 2.06 31.99
N ASN A 258 14.61 2.93 31.12
CA ASN A 258 14.67 4.38 31.34
C ASN A 258 14.34 5.23 30.11
N ASP A 259 13.80 4.64 29.04
CA ASP A 259 13.48 5.35 27.79
C ASP A 259 11.96 5.51 27.62
N GLU A 260 11.45 6.70 27.90
CA GLU A 260 10.01 7.01 27.91
C GLU A 260 9.31 6.68 26.58
N LEU A 261 9.94 7.01 25.45
CA LEU A 261 9.36 6.74 24.14
C LEU A 261 9.27 5.23 23.90
N ALA A 262 10.34 4.51 24.22
CA ALA A 262 10.36 3.06 24.10
C ALA A 262 9.21 2.46 24.92
N GLU A 263 8.98 2.94 26.16
CA GLU A 263 7.86 2.50 27.01
C GLU A 263 6.49 2.76 26.40
N GLN A 264 6.32 3.93 25.78
CA GLN A 264 5.06 4.36 25.20
C GLN A 264 4.73 3.58 23.92
N LEU A 265 5.77 3.17 23.18
CA LEU A 265 5.64 2.31 22.00
C LEU A 265 5.44 0.83 22.37
N CYS A 266 5.81 0.38 23.58
CA CYS A 266 5.68 -1.03 23.98
C CYS A 266 4.23 -1.51 23.90
N SER A 267 4.00 -2.64 23.23
CA SER A 267 2.71 -3.32 23.23
C SER A 267 2.67 -4.48 24.23
N SER A 268 1.47 -4.97 24.52
CA SER A 268 1.25 -6.18 25.34
C SER A 268 -0.03 -6.87 24.93
N VAL A 269 -0.11 -8.19 25.16
CA VAL A 269 -1.29 -9.00 24.84
C VAL A 269 -2.54 -8.44 25.52
N ALA A 270 -2.47 -8.14 26.81
CA ALA A 270 -3.62 -7.59 27.57
C ALA A 270 -4.15 -6.28 26.97
N ARG A 271 -3.25 -5.37 26.55
CA ARG A 271 -3.64 -4.10 25.91
C ARG A 271 -4.19 -4.30 24.51
N ALA A 272 -3.66 -5.26 23.76
CA ALA A 272 -4.15 -5.61 22.43
C ALA A 272 -5.56 -6.23 22.48
N GLN A 273 -5.78 -7.18 23.40
CA GLN A 273 -7.10 -7.76 23.65
C GLN A 273 -8.13 -6.72 24.09
N SER A 274 -7.68 -5.73 24.88
CA SER A 274 -8.50 -4.60 25.30
C SER A 274 -8.63 -3.51 24.22
N ARG A 275 -8.08 -3.74 23.01
CA ARG A 275 -8.12 -2.82 21.85
C ARG A 275 -7.72 -1.39 22.20
N GLN A 276 -6.70 -1.26 23.05
CA GLN A 276 -6.26 0.04 23.54
C GLN A 276 -5.53 0.83 22.47
N VAL A 277 -5.78 2.14 22.46
CA VAL A 277 -5.08 3.13 21.66
C VAL A 277 -4.49 4.17 22.58
N ARG A 278 -3.20 4.44 22.40
CA ARG A 278 -2.46 5.44 23.17
C ARG A 278 -2.15 6.63 22.30
N GLU A 279 -2.39 7.81 22.84
CA GLU A 279 -1.97 9.05 22.21
C GLU A 279 -0.54 9.38 22.62
N LEU A 280 0.32 9.61 21.62
CA LEU A 280 1.73 9.91 21.79
C LEU A 280 2.07 11.22 21.08
N HIS A 281 2.78 12.11 21.79
CA HIS A 281 3.33 13.33 21.21
C HIS A 281 4.84 13.15 21.01
N LEU A 282 5.28 13.22 19.76
CA LEU A 282 6.70 13.05 19.40
C LEU A 282 7.09 14.14 18.41
N SER A 283 8.21 14.82 18.61
CA SER A 283 8.79 15.76 17.64
C SER A 283 7.81 16.80 17.06
N GLY A 284 6.84 17.26 17.88
CA GLY A 284 5.86 18.27 17.48
C GLY A 284 4.63 17.74 16.72
N TYR A 285 4.48 16.42 16.56
CA TYR A 285 3.28 15.81 15.98
C TYR A 285 2.63 14.82 16.97
N GLN A 286 1.35 14.55 16.73
CA GLN A 286 0.54 13.62 17.50
C GLN A 286 0.35 12.32 16.71
N MET A 287 0.51 11.19 17.38
CA MET A 287 0.36 9.84 16.84
C MET A 287 -0.55 9.01 17.73
N GLN A 288 -1.41 8.20 17.10
CA GLN A 288 -2.23 7.20 17.78
C GLN A 288 -1.56 5.83 17.66
N VAL A 289 -1.14 5.28 18.80
CA VAL A 289 -0.46 3.98 18.91
C VAL A 289 -1.47 2.92 19.30
N VAL A 290 -1.92 2.14 18.31
CA VAL A 290 -2.78 0.98 18.49
C VAL A 290 -1.95 -0.16 19.06
N GLN A 291 -2.40 -0.73 20.18
CA GLN A 291 -1.70 -1.82 20.85
C GLN A 291 -2.04 -3.14 20.14
N GLY A 292 -1.04 -3.78 19.53
CA GLY A 292 -1.16 -5.05 18.81
C GLY A 292 -0.34 -6.17 19.44
N MET A 293 -0.41 -7.35 18.84
CA MET A 293 0.39 -8.52 19.18
C MET A 293 1.38 -8.80 18.05
N HIS A 294 2.56 -9.32 18.41
CA HIS A 294 3.51 -9.79 17.41
C HIS A 294 2.92 -10.97 16.64
N PRO A 295 2.81 -10.94 15.29
CA PRO A 295 2.21 -12.03 14.51
C PRO A 295 2.82 -13.39 14.81
N GLN A 296 4.15 -13.48 14.90
CA GLN A 296 4.84 -14.73 15.25
C GLN A 296 4.40 -15.31 16.61
N TYR A 297 4.12 -14.48 17.61
CA TYR A 297 3.65 -14.97 18.91
C TYR A 297 2.27 -15.61 18.77
N VAL A 298 1.38 -14.97 18.04
CA VAL A 298 0.02 -15.44 17.81
C VAL A 298 0.03 -16.74 17.01
N MET A 299 0.76 -16.81 15.90
CA MET A 299 0.83 -18.01 15.07
C MET A 299 1.47 -19.21 15.78
N GLN A 300 2.51 -18.99 16.60
CA GLN A 300 3.29 -20.09 17.17
C GLN A 300 2.86 -20.48 18.58
N ARG A 301 2.25 -19.58 19.35
CA ARG A 301 2.00 -19.80 20.79
C ARG A 301 0.54 -19.65 21.17
N GLU A 302 -0.14 -18.65 20.63
CA GLU A 302 -1.51 -18.32 21.01
C GLU A 302 -2.41 -18.19 19.76
N PRO A 303 -2.64 -19.26 18.99
CA PRO A 303 -3.42 -19.21 17.76
C PRO A 303 -4.87 -18.77 18.00
N ALA A 304 -5.39 -18.99 19.23
CA ALA A 304 -6.70 -18.48 19.65
C ALA A 304 -6.79 -16.94 19.63
N GLN A 305 -5.66 -16.23 19.56
CA GLN A 305 -5.60 -14.76 19.47
C GLN A 305 -5.46 -14.25 18.04
N GLU A 306 -5.41 -15.13 17.04
CA GLU A 306 -5.29 -14.74 15.63
C GLU A 306 -6.47 -13.91 15.16
N GLU A 307 -7.69 -14.35 15.48
CA GLU A 307 -8.89 -13.60 15.15
C GLU A 307 -8.87 -12.18 15.73
N VAL A 308 -8.41 -12.02 16.98
CA VAL A 308 -8.26 -10.71 17.61
C VAL A 308 -7.27 -9.82 16.85
N LEU A 309 -6.14 -10.38 16.42
CA LEU A 309 -5.12 -9.64 15.67
C LEU A 309 -5.63 -9.27 14.26
N VAL A 310 -6.27 -10.20 13.55
CA VAL A 310 -6.87 -9.97 12.23
C VAL A 310 -7.96 -8.91 12.32
N GLU A 311 -8.85 -8.98 13.31
CA GLU A 311 -9.89 -7.97 13.53
C GLU A 311 -9.30 -6.59 13.80
N LEU A 312 -8.25 -6.50 14.60
CA LEU A 312 -7.55 -5.25 14.88
C LEU A 312 -6.96 -4.65 13.60
N PHE A 313 -6.29 -5.48 12.78
CA PHE A 313 -5.77 -5.05 11.48
C PHE A 313 -6.91 -4.63 10.53
N ALA A 314 -7.99 -5.39 10.46
CA ALA A 314 -9.15 -5.05 9.64
C ALA A 314 -9.78 -3.71 10.05
N GLN A 315 -9.88 -3.41 11.34
CA GLN A 315 -10.42 -2.14 11.82
C GLN A 315 -9.55 -0.95 11.43
N VAL A 316 -8.23 -1.11 11.47
CA VAL A 316 -7.28 -0.03 11.18
C VAL A 316 -7.02 0.15 9.68
N PHE A 317 -6.82 -0.95 8.94
CA PHE A 317 -6.31 -0.91 7.56
C PHE A 317 -7.39 -1.04 6.48
N ARG A 318 -8.51 -1.76 6.72
CA ARG A 318 -9.57 -1.94 5.71
C ARG A 318 -10.08 -0.62 5.11
N PRO A 319 -10.29 0.46 5.89
CA PRO A 319 -10.72 1.73 5.32
C PRO A 319 -9.75 2.29 4.27
N PHE A 320 -8.44 2.11 4.47
CA PHE A 320 -7.39 2.56 3.56
C PHE A 320 -7.31 1.70 2.30
N GLY A 321 -7.40 0.38 2.44
CA GLY A 321 -7.43 -0.52 1.29
C GLY A 321 -8.66 -0.32 0.40
N MET A 322 -9.85 -0.15 0.99
CA MET A 322 -11.05 0.22 0.23
C MET A 322 -10.87 1.57 -0.49
N TRP A 323 -10.25 2.55 0.16
CA TRP A 323 -9.96 3.85 -0.44
C TRP A 323 -8.99 3.72 -1.63
N GLN A 324 -7.92 2.94 -1.48
CA GLN A 324 -6.92 2.70 -2.52
C GLN A 324 -7.53 1.99 -3.73
N SER A 325 -8.27 0.90 -3.52
CA SER A 325 -8.93 0.15 -4.59
C SER A 325 -9.90 1.02 -5.38
N ARG A 326 -10.71 1.85 -4.70
CA ARG A 326 -11.61 2.81 -5.38
C ARG A 326 -10.82 3.79 -6.24
N ARG A 327 -9.69 4.27 -5.74
CA ARG A 327 -8.84 5.23 -6.46
C ARG A 327 -8.20 4.58 -7.69
N VAL A 328 -7.68 3.37 -7.56
CA VAL A 328 -7.12 2.61 -8.69
C VAL A 328 -8.19 2.34 -9.74
N ALA A 329 -9.38 1.88 -9.34
CA ALA A 329 -10.49 1.65 -10.26
C ALA A 329 -10.94 2.94 -10.96
N MET A 330 -11.02 4.06 -10.24
CA MET A 330 -11.34 5.36 -10.82
C MET A 330 -10.28 5.81 -11.83
N GLN A 331 -9.00 5.65 -11.51
CA GLN A 331 -7.90 5.97 -12.42
C GLN A 331 -7.96 5.11 -13.68
N GLN A 332 -8.21 3.81 -13.55
CA GLN A 332 -8.39 2.92 -14.70
C GLN A 332 -9.58 3.35 -15.56
N THR A 333 -10.72 3.64 -14.94
CA THR A 333 -11.92 4.14 -15.63
C THR A 333 -11.64 5.43 -16.41
N LEU A 334 -10.87 6.35 -15.83
CA LEU A 334 -10.46 7.60 -16.50
C LEU A 334 -9.53 7.33 -17.69
N CYS A 335 -8.56 6.42 -17.53
CA CYS A 335 -7.68 6.00 -18.62
C CYS A 335 -8.47 5.35 -19.77
N ASP A 336 -9.39 4.44 -19.45
CA ASP A 336 -10.23 3.75 -20.43
C ASP A 336 -11.14 4.73 -21.17
N ALA A 337 -11.78 5.65 -20.46
CA ALA A 337 -12.57 6.72 -21.05
C ALA A 337 -11.71 7.61 -21.97
N GLY A 338 -10.48 7.94 -21.54
CA GLY A 338 -9.51 8.65 -22.36
C GLY A 338 -9.15 7.91 -23.65
N ALA A 339 -8.93 6.60 -23.58
CA ALA A 339 -8.63 5.77 -24.74
C ALA A 339 -9.79 5.72 -25.74
N VAL A 340 -11.04 5.60 -25.24
CA VAL A 340 -12.25 5.66 -26.07
C VAL A 340 -12.38 7.00 -26.78
N LEU A 341 -12.20 8.11 -26.05
CA LEU A 341 -12.25 9.46 -26.61
C LEU A 341 -11.19 9.64 -27.72
N LEU A 342 -9.96 9.16 -27.50
CA LEU A 342 -8.91 9.19 -28.52
C LEU A 342 -9.29 8.36 -29.76
N GLY A 343 -9.88 7.18 -29.57
CA GLY A 343 -10.38 6.35 -30.67
C GLY A 343 -11.47 7.03 -31.49
N LEU A 344 -12.43 7.70 -30.84
CA LEU A 344 -13.49 8.45 -31.50
C LEU A 344 -12.94 9.64 -32.31
N VAL A 345 -11.92 10.34 -31.79
CA VAL A 345 -11.23 11.41 -32.53
C VAL A 345 -10.59 10.86 -33.81
N VAL A 346 -9.90 9.72 -33.74
CA VAL A 346 -9.31 9.08 -34.92
C VAL A 346 -10.38 8.66 -35.93
N LEU A 347 -11.50 8.09 -35.47
CA LEU A 347 -12.62 7.72 -36.34
C LEU A 347 -13.22 8.95 -37.03
N LEU A 348 -13.45 10.03 -36.29
CA LEU A 348 -13.94 11.30 -36.84
C LEU A 348 -12.99 11.81 -37.93
N GLN A 349 -11.68 11.84 -37.67
CA GLN A 349 -10.68 12.23 -38.67
C GLN A 349 -10.75 11.37 -39.95
N ARG A 350 -10.96 10.05 -39.82
CA ARG A 350 -11.13 9.15 -40.98
C ARG A 350 -12.40 9.46 -41.76
N GLN A 351 -13.53 9.64 -41.07
CA GLN A 351 -14.82 9.96 -41.70
C GLN A 351 -14.77 11.30 -42.43
N MET A 352 -14.11 12.30 -41.84
CA MET A 352 -13.91 13.59 -42.50
C MET A 352 -13.04 13.46 -43.76
N LYS A 353 -11.98 12.64 -43.73
CA LYS A 353 -11.18 12.35 -44.94
C LYS A 353 -12.01 11.66 -46.02
N LEU A 354 -12.85 10.70 -45.65
CA LEU A 354 -13.75 10.01 -46.58
C LEU A 354 -14.76 11.00 -47.20
N TYR A 355 -15.41 11.82 -46.39
CA TYR A 355 -16.33 12.86 -46.85
C TYR A 355 -15.65 13.79 -47.87
N GLY A 356 -14.44 14.29 -47.57
CA GLY A 356 -13.67 15.12 -48.50
C GLY A 356 -13.37 14.43 -49.84
N LYS A 357 -13.07 13.12 -49.83
CA LYS A 357 -12.88 12.33 -51.05
C LYS A 357 -14.17 12.24 -51.88
N LEU A 358 -15.30 11.93 -51.24
CA LEU A 358 -16.59 11.80 -51.91
C LEU A 358 -17.05 13.13 -52.52
N CYS A 359 -16.89 14.24 -51.79
CA CYS A 359 -17.14 15.58 -52.33
C CYS A 359 -16.27 15.90 -53.54
N GLY A 360 -14.99 15.52 -53.52
CA GLY A 360 -14.10 15.68 -54.67
C GLY A 360 -14.52 14.85 -55.89
N GLN A 361 -15.12 13.68 -55.68
CA GLN A 361 -15.60 12.77 -56.75
C GLN A 361 -16.95 13.20 -57.34
N ALA A 362 -17.83 13.81 -56.56
CA ALA A 362 -19.18 14.17 -56.99
C ALA A 362 -19.24 15.32 -58.02
N GLY A 363 -18.15 16.10 -58.18
CA GLY A 363 -18.11 17.25 -59.09
C GLY A 363 -19.04 18.40 -58.64
N SER A 364 -19.05 19.51 -59.39
CA SER A 364 -19.81 20.74 -59.05
C SER A 364 -21.33 20.64 -59.22
N GLY A 365 -21.88 19.46 -59.51
CA GLY A 365 -23.30 19.24 -59.83
C GLY A 365 -24.14 18.62 -58.72
N VAL A 366 -23.52 18.18 -57.62
CA VAL A 366 -24.23 17.65 -56.45
C VAL A 366 -24.11 18.71 -55.36
N GLU A 367 -25.22 19.38 -55.03
CA GLU A 367 -25.32 20.24 -53.85
C GLU A 367 -24.96 19.39 -52.62
N GLY A 368 -23.72 19.51 -52.17
CA GLY A 368 -23.29 18.92 -50.92
C GLY A 368 -24.13 19.57 -49.82
N PRO A 369 -24.86 18.78 -49.00
CA PRO A 369 -25.75 19.33 -48.00
C PRO A 369 -24.96 20.18 -46.99
N LEU A 370 -25.66 21.02 -46.22
CA LEU A 370 -25.21 21.81 -45.04
C LEU A 370 -24.11 21.18 -44.15
N ALA A 371 -23.81 19.88 -44.28
CA ALA A 371 -22.71 19.15 -43.67
C ALA A 371 -21.29 19.61 -44.09
N ALA A 372 -21.06 20.20 -45.27
CA ALA A 372 -19.70 20.56 -45.71
C ALA A 372 -19.03 21.64 -44.84
N GLU A 373 -19.76 22.71 -44.52
CA GLU A 373 -19.28 23.78 -43.63
C GLU A 373 -19.00 23.26 -42.22
N HIS A 374 -19.87 22.39 -41.70
CA HIS A 374 -19.69 21.77 -40.39
C HIS A 374 -18.46 20.84 -40.34
N VAL A 375 -18.16 20.11 -41.42
CA VAL A 375 -16.95 19.28 -41.51
C VAL A 375 -15.69 20.13 -41.54
N GLU A 376 -15.68 21.27 -42.24
CA GLU A 376 -14.54 22.19 -42.22
C GLU A 376 -14.34 22.84 -40.85
N GLU A 377 -15.41 23.19 -40.16
CA GLU A 377 -15.34 23.73 -38.79
C GLU A 377 -14.77 22.71 -37.80
N LEU A 378 -15.25 21.46 -37.84
CA LEU A 378 -14.69 20.35 -37.06
C LEU A 378 -13.19 20.12 -37.34
N ARG A 379 -12.75 20.35 -38.59
CA ARG A 379 -11.35 20.19 -39.02
C ARG A 379 -10.47 21.24 -38.36
N LYS A 380 -10.92 22.49 -38.35
CA LYS A 380 -10.23 23.60 -37.68
C LYS A 380 -10.14 23.38 -36.18
N GLN A 381 -11.23 22.92 -35.55
CA GLN A 381 -11.25 22.64 -34.12
C GLN A 381 -10.27 21.52 -33.74
N LEU A 382 -10.25 20.41 -34.48
CA LEU A 382 -9.31 19.32 -34.27
C LEU A 382 -7.84 19.76 -34.46
N ALA A 383 -7.55 20.52 -35.51
CA ALA A 383 -6.20 21.06 -35.74
C ALA A 383 -5.77 22.01 -34.62
N GLY A 384 -6.69 22.81 -34.08
CA GLY A 384 -6.46 23.65 -32.91
C GLY A 384 -6.08 22.86 -31.66
N TRP A 385 -6.72 21.70 -31.44
CA TRP A 385 -6.41 20.81 -30.32
C TRP A 385 -5.02 20.15 -30.46
N GLU A 386 -4.66 19.73 -31.67
CA GLU A 386 -3.33 19.16 -31.97
C GLU A 386 -2.21 20.22 -31.83
N GLY A 387 -2.48 21.48 -32.20
CA GLY A 387 -1.57 22.60 -32.04
C GLY A 387 -1.35 23.01 -30.57
N GLY A 388 -2.42 23.07 -29.77
CA GLY A 388 -2.35 23.42 -28.34
C GLY A 388 -1.59 22.40 -27.49
N ASN A 389 -1.70 21.10 -27.80
CA ASN A 389 -0.98 20.04 -27.11
C ASN A 389 0.55 20.05 -27.37
N LYS A 390 1.00 20.60 -28.50
CA LYS A 390 2.44 20.76 -28.79
C LYS A 390 3.08 21.91 -28.02
N LEU A 391 2.33 22.94 -27.63
CA LEU A 391 2.85 24.04 -26.80
C LEU A 391 3.03 23.61 -25.33
N LYS A 392 2.07 22.86 -24.77
CA LYS A 392 2.16 22.42 -23.37
C LYS A 392 3.27 21.38 -23.09
N ARG A 393 3.75 20.66 -24.10
CA ARG A 393 4.90 19.74 -23.98
C ARG A 393 6.27 20.44 -23.97
N LYS A 394 6.34 21.74 -24.26
CA LYS A 394 7.60 22.51 -24.24
C LYS A 394 7.85 23.27 -22.93
N GLU A 395 6.89 23.25 -22.00
CA GLU A 395 6.96 24.00 -20.73
C GLU A 395 6.91 23.10 -19.48
N GLY A 396 7.04 21.78 -19.63
CA GLY A 396 7.03 20.80 -18.53
C GLY A 396 8.40 20.21 -18.27
#